data_AF-A0AA47GAV2-F1
#
_entry.id   AF-A0AA47GAV2-F1
#
_cell.length_a   1.000
_cell.length_b   1.000
_cell.length_c   1.000
_cell.angle_alpha   90.00
_cell.angle_beta   90.00
_cell.angle_gamma   90.00
#
_symmetry.space_group_name_H-M   'P 1'
#
loop_
_entity.id
_entity.type
_entity.pdbx_description
1 polymer ?
#
loop_
_entity_poly.entity_id
_entity_poly.type
_entity_poly.pdbx_seq_one_letter_code
_entity_poly.pdbx_strand_id
1 'polypeptide(L)'
;MAENRNLLSSKKDKNKDLLSSKRIETPHPTTPYQAKSSKNNTNNKTTTARISYNVLNRANALITMGHFSSFSDLVDRLLTDYEDDYLNDDEKREQEVMIQTYELQQKYSTKKKNK
;
A
#
# COMPACT_ATOMS: atom_id res chain seq x y z
N MET A 1 12.02 -57.05 34.11
CA MET A 1 10.80 -57.33 34.91
C MET A 1 9.67 -56.48 34.37
N ALA A 2 8.55 -57.15 34.10
CA ALA A 2 7.14 -56.72 34.06
C ALA A 2 6.71 -55.37 33.43
N GLU A 3 5.75 -55.54 32.53
CA GLU A 3 4.78 -54.60 31.97
C GLU A 3 4.05 -53.76 33.03
N ASN A 4 3.48 -52.62 32.64
CA ASN A 4 2.03 -52.41 32.73
C ASN A 4 1.58 -51.11 32.02
N ARG A 5 0.69 -51.32 31.05
CA ARG A 5 -0.24 -50.34 30.47
C ARG A 5 -1.28 -49.96 31.53
N ASN A 6 -1.80 -48.74 31.55
CA ASN A 6 -3.15 -48.46 31.03
C ASN A 6 -3.57 -46.99 31.18
N LEU A 7 -4.42 -46.59 30.23
CA LEU A 7 -5.18 -45.35 30.15
C LEU A 7 -6.17 -45.19 31.31
N LEU A 8 -6.49 -43.94 31.70
CA LEU A 8 -7.90 -43.55 31.86
C LEU A 8 -8.13 -42.03 31.76
N SER A 9 -9.16 -41.72 30.98
CA SER A 9 -9.78 -40.44 30.68
C SER A 9 -10.43 -39.74 31.87
N SER A 10 -10.62 -38.42 31.74
CA SER A 10 -11.94 -37.73 31.73
C SER A 10 -12.00 -36.42 32.53
N LYS A 11 -12.44 -35.39 31.79
CA LYS A 11 -13.45 -34.38 32.12
C LYS A 11 -13.23 -33.46 33.33
N LYS A 12 -13.10 -32.17 32.98
CA LYS A 12 -13.80 -30.99 33.49
C LYS A 12 -14.00 -30.93 35.02
N ASP A 13 -13.29 -29.99 35.64
CA ASP A 13 -13.91 -29.16 36.67
C ASP A 13 -13.47 -27.70 36.56
N LYS A 14 -14.48 -26.84 36.71
CA LYS A 14 -14.42 -25.38 36.60
C LYS A 14 -14.24 -24.80 38.01
N ASN A 15 -13.24 -23.94 38.19
CA ASN A 15 -13.23 -22.87 39.19
C ASN A 15 -12.31 -21.78 38.60
N LYS A 16 -12.82 -20.67 38.04
CA LYS A 16 -13.35 -19.50 38.76
C LYS A 16 -12.56 -19.27 40.06
N ASP A 17 -11.52 -18.47 40.00
CA ASP A 17 -11.60 -17.11 40.55
C ASP A 17 -10.23 -16.40 40.60
N LEU A 18 -10.32 -15.06 40.49
CA LEU A 18 -9.37 -14.08 41.00
C LEU A 18 -8.05 -13.88 40.23
N LEU A 19 -8.14 -13.04 39.20
CA LEU A 19 -7.27 -11.85 39.04
C LEU A 19 -7.87 -10.99 37.94
N SER A 20 -8.90 -10.22 38.30
CA SER A 20 -9.41 -9.14 37.47
C SER A 20 -8.37 -8.02 37.43
N SER A 21 -7.37 -8.17 36.57
CA SER A 21 -6.50 -7.06 36.19
C SER A 21 -7.36 -6.00 35.53
N LYS A 22 -7.67 -4.97 36.32
CA LYS A 22 -8.32 -3.73 35.93
C LYS A 22 -7.48 -3.10 34.82
N ARG A 23 -7.80 -3.45 33.56
CA ARG A 23 -7.18 -2.85 32.38
C ARG A 23 -7.61 -1.39 32.38
N ILE A 24 -6.65 -0.50 32.61
CA ILE A 24 -6.84 0.94 32.41
C ILE A 24 -7.06 1.11 30.90
N GLU A 25 -8.31 1.32 30.51
CA GLU A 25 -8.66 1.68 29.15
C GLU A 25 -8.11 3.09 28.90
N THR A 26 -6.97 3.17 28.22
CA THR A 26 -6.55 4.41 27.56
C THR A 26 -7.62 4.76 26.53
N PRO A 27 -8.22 5.96 26.56
CA PRO A 27 -9.22 6.34 25.57
C PRO A 27 -8.59 6.30 24.18
N HIS A 28 -9.07 5.38 23.34
CA HIS A 28 -8.80 5.42 21.92
C HIS A 28 -9.31 6.77 21.37
N PRO A 29 -8.48 7.56 20.65
CA PRO A 29 -9.00 8.73 19.96
C PRO A 29 -10.08 8.24 18.99
N THR A 30 -11.31 8.66 19.26
CA THR A 30 -12.48 8.40 18.44
C THR A 30 -12.20 9.03 17.08
N THR A 31 -12.05 8.20 16.05
CA THR A 31 -11.88 8.68 14.68
C THR A 31 -13.06 9.58 14.32
N PRO A 32 -12.83 10.83 13.85
CA PRO A 32 -13.94 11.68 13.47
C PRO A 32 -14.60 11.13 12.20
N TYR A 33 -15.90 10.88 12.33
CA TYR A 33 -16.95 10.83 11.32
C TYR A 33 -16.44 10.88 9.86
N GLN A 34 -16.48 9.74 9.15
CA GLN A 34 -16.31 9.75 7.70
C GLN A 34 -17.50 10.48 7.07
N ALA A 35 -17.32 11.77 6.79
CA ALA A 35 -18.17 12.49 5.89
C ALA A 35 -18.18 11.74 4.55
N LYS A 36 -19.37 11.37 4.07
CA LYS A 36 -19.55 10.81 2.73
C LYS A 36 -19.05 11.85 1.72
N SER A 37 -17.80 11.70 1.28
CA SER A 37 -17.24 12.53 0.23
C SER A 37 -18.04 12.27 -1.04
N SER A 38 -18.71 13.32 -1.51
CA SER A 38 -19.33 13.40 -2.83
C SER A 38 -18.35 12.82 -3.87
N LYS A 39 -18.81 11.79 -4.57
CA LYS A 39 -18.03 11.00 -5.51
C LYS A 39 -17.81 11.83 -6.78
N ASN A 40 -16.85 12.76 -6.75
CA ASN A 40 -16.23 13.25 -7.98
C ASN A 40 -15.50 12.06 -8.59
N ASN A 41 -16.16 11.43 -9.56
CA ASN A 41 -15.66 10.26 -10.27
C ASN A 41 -14.62 10.69 -11.31
N THR A 42 -13.54 11.33 -10.87
CA THR A 42 -12.30 11.34 -11.64
C THR A 42 -11.80 9.91 -11.58
N ASN A 43 -11.99 9.17 -12.68
CA ASN A 43 -11.49 7.80 -12.85
C ASN A 43 -9.95 7.82 -12.93
N ASN A 44 -9.29 8.21 -11.84
CA ASN A 44 -7.85 8.17 -11.72
C ASN A 44 -7.44 6.71 -11.56
N LYS A 45 -6.85 6.16 -12.63
CA LYS A 45 -6.33 4.80 -12.61
C LYS A 45 -5.07 4.78 -11.76
N THR A 46 -5.12 4.09 -10.63
CA THR A 46 -3.95 3.87 -9.78
C THR A 46 -3.30 2.53 -10.12
N THR A 47 -1.98 2.48 -10.04
CA THR A 47 -1.20 1.23 -10.11
C THR A 47 -0.32 1.12 -8.87
N THR A 48 0.23 -0.06 -8.62
CA THR A 48 1.18 -0.30 -7.53
C THR A 48 2.52 -0.72 -8.10
N ALA A 49 3.57 0.06 -7.81
CA ALA A 49 4.94 -0.31 -8.14
C ALA A 49 5.60 -1.03 -6.96
N ARG A 50 6.42 -2.03 -7.24
CA ARG A 50 7.29 -2.67 -6.24
C ARG A 50 8.62 -1.93 -6.21
N ILE A 51 8.99 -1.40 -5.05
CA ILE A 51 10.22 -0.65 -4.84
C ILE A 51 10.98 -1.19 -3.63
N SER A 52 12.28 -0.90 -3.55
CA SER A 52 13.08 -1.27 -2.39
C SER A 52 12.71 -0.41 -1.16
N TYR A 53 12.88 -0.97 0.03
CA TYR A 53 12.65 -0.24 1.28
C TYR A 53 13.51 1.02 1.42
N ASN A 54 14.72 1.00 0.87
CA ASN A 54 15.59 2.18 0.86
C ASN A 54 14.94 3.33 0.08
N VAL A 55 14.43 3.06 -1.13
CA VAL A 55 13.75 4.08 -1.95
C VAL A 55 12.49 4.58 -1.26
N LEU A 56 11.69 3.68 -0.70
CA LEU A 56 10.48 4.03 0.05
C LEU A 56 10.79 4.97 1.23
N ASN A 57 11.81 4.64 2.02
CA ASN A 57 12.18 5.44 3.20
C ASN A 57 12.68 6.82 2.81
N ARG A 58 13.49 6.92 1.74
CA ARG A 58 13.96 8.21 1.20
C ARG A 58 12.80 9.06 0.70
N ALA A 59 11.86 8.46 -0.04
CA ALA A 59 10.67 9.17 -0.52
C ALA A 59 9.81 9.67 0.65
N ASN A 60 9.56 8.83 1.66
CA ASN A 60 8.80 9.21 2.84
C ASN A 60 9.47 10.34 3.63
N ALA A 61 10.81 10.35 3.74
CA ALA A 61 11.53 11.43 4.39
C ALA A 61 11.32 12.77 3.65
N LEU A 62 11.45 12.78 2.32
CA LEU A 62 11.24 13.98 1.50
C LEU A 62 9.80 14.52 1.61
N ILE A 63 8.82 13.63 1.61
CA ILE A 63 7.40 13.99 1.80
C ILE A 63 7.19 14.56 3.20
N THR A 64 7.75 13.93 4.23
CA THR A 64 7.61 14.37 5.63
C THR A 64 8.27 15.73 5.87
N MET A 65 9.36 16.03 5.17
CA MET A 65 10.00 17.34 5.20
C MET A 65 9.16 18.46 4.57
N GLY A 66 8.05 18.13 3.90
CA GLY A 66 7.13 19.10 3.31
C GLY A 66 7.52 19.58 1.91
N HIS A 67 8.49 18.93 1.27
CA HIS A 67 8.88 19.27 -0.11
C HIS A 67 7.86 18.79 -1.15
N PHE A 68 7.12 17.72 -0.85
CA PHE A 68 6.18 17.08 -1.76
C PHE A 68 4.89 16.73 -1.05
N SER A 69 3.77 16.84 -1.75
CA SER A 69 2.44 16.55 -1.21
C SER A 69 2.13 15.06 -1.16
N SER A 70 2.73 14.27 -2.05
CA SER A 70 2.52 12.83 -2.17
C SER A 70 3.68 12.13 -2.86
N PHE A 71 3.68 10.80 -2.84
CA PHE A 71 4.65 10.00 -3.60
C PHE A 71 4.51 10.20 -5.12
N SER A 72 3.28 10.40 -5.63
CA SER A 72 3.07 10.69 -7.06
C SER A 72 3.74 12.00 -7.44
N ASP A 73 3.48 13.06 -6.68
CA ASP A 73 4.04 14.40 -6.88
C ASP A 73 5.58 14.40 -6.86
N LEU A 74 6.18 13.64 -5.95
CA LEU A 74 7.64 13.42 -5.93
C LEU A 74 8.14 12.74 -7.21
N VAL A 75 7.49 11.66 -7.64
CA VAL A 75 7.92 10.93 -8.84
C VAL A 75 7.74 11.77 -10.09
N ASP A 76 6.60 12.45 -10.22
CA ASP A 76 6.31 13.34 -11.34
C ASP A 76 7.37 14.44 -11.45
N ARG A 77 7.74 15.07 -10.33
CA ARG A 77 8.81 16.07 -10.32
C ARG A 77 10.17 15.49 -10.75
N LEU A 78 10.54 14.33 -10.22
CA LEU A 78 11.81 13.69 -10.56
C LEU A 78 11.89 13.30 -12.04
N LEU A 79 10.77 12.88 -12.63
CA LEU A 79 10.70 12.57 -14.06
C LEU A 79 10.81 13.84 -14.89
N THR A 80 10.08 14.90 -14.56
CA THR A 80 10.18 16.19 -15.25
C THR A 80 11.58 16.79 -15.17
N ASP A 81 12.19 16.79 -13.98
CA ASP A 81 13.56 17.29 -13.83
C ASP A 81 14.55 16.47 -14.68
N TYR A 82 14.36 15.14 -14.77
CA TYR A 82 15.19 14.31 -15.65
C TYR A 82 14.99 14.63 -17.13
N GLU A 83 13.74 14.79 -17.56
CA GLU A 83 13.39 15.14 -18.94
C GLU A 83 13.99 16.49 -19.32
N ASP A 84 13.90 17.49 -18.45
CA ASP A 84 14.38 18.85 -18.73
C ASP A 84 15.90 18.97 -18.68
N ASP A 85 16.56 18.28 -17.75
CA ASP A 85 18.01 18.42 -17.56
C ASP A 85 18.84 17.50 -18.47
N TYR A 86 18.30 16.34 -18.88
CA TYR A 86 19.08 15.29 -19.55
C TYR A 86 18.64 14.91 -20.96
N LEU A 87 17.37 15.09 -21.32
CA LEU A 87 16.88 14.67 -22.64
C LEU A 87 16.95 15.82 -23.65
N ASN A 88 17.48 15.51 -24.84
CA ASN A 88 17.37 16.41 -25.99
C ASN A 88 16.01 16.27 -26.70
N ASP A 89 15.70 17.18 -27.63
CA ASP A 89 14.39 17.22 -28.31
C ASP A 89 14.03 15.94 -29.07
N ASP A 90 15.02 15.25 -29.65
CA ASP A 90 14.79 14.00 -30.36
C ASP A 90 14.52 12.84 -29.37
N GLU A 91 15.24 12.78 -28.25
CA GLU A 91 15.00 11.81 -27.18
C GLU A 91 13.64 12.03 -26.49
N LYS A 92 13.24 13.29 -26.26
CA LYS A 92 11.89 13.63 -25.75
C LYS A 92 10.81 13.14 -26.72
N ARG A 93 11.01 13.32 -28.02
CA ARG A 93 10.09 12.81 -29.05
C ARG A 93 10.02 11.28 -29.03
N GLU A 94 11.16 10.59 -28.90
CA GLU A 94 11.19 9.12 -28.80
C GLU A 94 10.43 8.63 -27.55
N GLN A 95 10.65 9.28 -26.41
CA GLN A 95 9.95 8.99 -25.16
C GLN A 95 8.44 9.13 -25.31
N GLU A 96 7.95 10.19 -25.97
CA GLU A 96 6.53 10.39 -26.22
C GLU A 96 5.92 9.23 -27.04
N VAL A 97 6.61 8.80 -28.09
CA VAL A 97 6.18 7.66 -28.92
C VAL A 97 6.10 6.36 -28.10
N MET A 98 7.06 6.13 -27.20
CA MET A 98 7.03 4.97 -26.31
C MET A 98 5.86 5.01 -25.33
N ILE A 99 5.56 6.17 -24.73
CA ILE A 99 4.41 6.34 -23.82
C ILE A 99 3.11 5.98 -24.55
N GLN A 100 2.88 6.53 -25.75
CA GLN A 100 1.68 6.23 -26.55
C GLN A 100 1.56 4.73 -26.84
N THR A 101 2.69 4.07 -27.12
CA THR A 101 2.75 2.62 -27.37
C THR A 101 2.34 1.83 -26.12
N TYR A 102 2.83 2.19 -24.93
CA TYR A 102 2.45 1.51 -23.68
C TYR A 102 0.98 1.68 -23.34
N GLU A 103 0.41 2.88 -23.51
CA GLU A 103 -1.02 3.11 -23.30
C GLU A 103 -1.89 2.26 -24.22
N LEU A 104 -1.47 2.13 -25.48
CA LEU A 104 -2.16 1.35 -26.49
C LEU A 104 -2.15 -0.16 -26.12
N GLN A 105 -1.00 -0.68 -25.67
CA GLN A 105 -0.89 -2.07 -25.21
C GLN A 105 -1.78 -2.35 -23.99
N GLN A 106 -1.89 -1.40 -23.05
CA GLN A 106 -2.79 -1.53 -21.89
C GLN A 106 -4.27 -1.57 -22.32
N LYS A 107 -4.67 -0.76 -23.31
CA LYS A 107 -6.02 -0.77 -23.89
C LYS A 107 -6.34 -2.10 -24.60
N TYR A 108 -5.38 -2.74 -25.25
CA TYR A 108 -5.61 -4.03 -25.91
C TYR A 108 -5.62 -5.23 -24.95
N SER A 109 -4.76 -5.20 -23.93
CA SER A 109 -4.66 -6.28 -22.93
C SER A 109 -5.94 -6.43 -22.09
N THR A 110 -6.60 -5.31 -21.79
CA THR A 110 -7.86 -5.29 -21.05
C THR A 110 -9.03 -5.85 -21.86
N LYS A 111 -9.05 -5.66 -23.19
CA LYS A 111 -10.10 -6.19 -24.07
C LYS A 111 -10.08 -7.72 -24.20
N LYS A 112 -8.90 -8.36 -24.13
CA LYS A 112 -8.78 -9.83 -24.26
C LYS A 112 -9.31 -10.61 -23.05
N LYS A 113 -9.43 -10.00 -21.86
CA LYS A 113 -9.93 -10.67 -20.65
C LYS A 113 -11.46 -10.72 -20.54
N ASN A 114 -12.18 -9.98 -21.39
CA ASN A 114 -13.64 -9.84 -21.32
C ASN A 114 -14.39 -10.64 -22.39
N LYS A 115 -13.80 -11.69 -22.95
CA LYS A 115 -14.42 -12.53 -23.99
C LYS A 115 -14.45 -13.99 -23.59
#